data_AF-A0A9X2RSI6-F1
#
_entry.id   AF-A0A9X2RSI6-F1
#
_cell.length_a   1.000
_cell.length_b   1.000
_cell.length_c   1.000
_cell.angle_alpha   90.00
_cell.angle_beta   90.00
_cell.angle_gamma   90.00
#
_symmetry.space_group_name_H-M   'P 1'
#
loop_
_entity.id
_entity.type
_entity.pdbx_description
1 polymer ?
#
loop_
_entity_poly.entity_id
_entity_poly.type
_entity_poly.pdbx_seq_one_letter_code
_entity_poly.pdbx_strand_id
1 'polypeptide(L)'
;MSGADLSQGDFSESWFTDSKLVNVKLIGADLYRSDAQGADFTGADLTRASLVRVNFDDAVLRGTTLDGADLVKASLCDVDATGASCRGTQFMGASLLDVDLRDADLTDAVLRENSFKVAMNHATNLKGVSGSVFGPVKLFEQGSVRELGGVALEEWIREKGGNVQVITGA
;
A
#
# COMPACT_ATOMS: atom_id res chain seq x y z
N MET A 1 14.54 6.03 -15.12
CA MET A 1 15.62 6.59 -14.28
C MET A 1 16.04 5.57 -13.22
N SER A 2 16.49 4.37 -13.64
CA SER A 2 16.73 3.31 -12.67
C SER A 2 17.94 3.65 -11.80
N GLY A 3 17.81 3.44 -10.49
CA GLY A 3 18.90 3.68 -9.53
C GLY A 3 19.22 5.15 -9.24
N ALA A 4 18.47 6.11 -9.79
CA ALA A 4 18.73 7.53 -9.53
C ALA A 4 18.41 7.89 -8.08
N ASP A 5 19.11 8.89 -7.55
CA ASP A 5 18.78 9.49 -6.25
C ASP A 5 18.03 10.80 -6.47
N LEU A 6 16.76 10.79 -6.12
CA LEU A 6 15.79 11.88 -6.21
C LEU A 6 15.23 12.22 -4.81
N SER A 7 15.93 11.82 -3.76
CA SER A 7 15.51 12.03 -2.37
C SER A 7 15.33 13.53 -2.09
N GLN A 8 14.33 13.87 -1.27
CA GLN A 8 13.96 15.25 -0.92
C GLN A 8 13.56 16.15 -2.11
N GLY A 9 13.39 15.58 -3.31
CA GLY A 9 12.91 16.33 -4.47
C GLY A 9 11.44 16.72 -4.34
N ASP A 10 11.08 17.83 -4.95
CA ASP A 10 9.69 18.23 -5.15
C ASP A 10 9.25 17.80 -6.56
N PHE A 11 8.34 16.84 -6.58
CA PHE A 11 7.69 16.30 -7.77
C PHE A 11 6.17 16.42 -7.66
N SER A 12 5.69 17.37 -6.86
CA SER A 12 4.27 17.65 -6.73
C SER A 12 3.65 17.91 -8.10
N GLU A 13 2.48 17.33 -8.35
CA GLU A 13 1.71 17.47 -9.59
C GLU A 13 2.45 17.01 -10.86
N SER A 14 3.55 16.26 -10.72
CA SER A 14 4.33 15.75 -11.85
C SER A 14 3.67 14.53 -12.50
N TRP A 15 4.08 14.24 -13.74
CA TRP A 15 3.60 13.08 -14.51
C TRP A 15 4.70 12.02 -14.61
N PHE A 16 4.42 10.85 -14.05
CA PHE A 16 5.22 9.64 -14.03
C PHE A 16 4.53 8.45 -14.72
N THR A 17 3.43 8.68 -15.44
CA THR A 17 2.67 7.65 -16.15
C THR A 17 3.58 6.74 -16.97
N ASP A 18 3.44 5.42 -16.78
CA ASP A 18 4.23 4.35 -17.43
C ASP A 18 5.76 4.47 -17.27
N SER A 19 6.23 5.28 -16.34
CA SER A 19 7.66 5.53 -16.17
C SER A 19 8.38 4.37 -15.49
N LYS A 20 9.66 4.19 -15.82
CA LYS A 20 10.53 3.20 -15.19
C LYS A 20 11.36 3.84 -14.08
N LEU A 21 10.93 3.64 -12.84
CA LEU A 21 11.49 4.17 -11.59
C LEU A 21 12.10 3.05 -10.72
N VAL A 22 12.42 1.91 -11.33
CA VAL A 22 13.04 0.75 -10.68
C VAL A 22 14.30 1.14 -9.88
N ASN A 23 14.35 0.75 -8.61
CA ASN A 23 15.45 1.03 -7.67
C ASN A 23 15.77 2.52 -7.47
N VAL A 24 14.86 3.45 -7.81
CA VAL A 24 15.07 4.87 -7.53
C VAL A 24 14.99 5.15 -6.03
N LYS A 25 15.73 6.16 -5.55
CA LYS A 25 15.54 6.71 -4.20
C LYS A 25 14.72 7.97 -4.28
N LEU A 26 13.62 8.00 -3.55
CA LEU A 26 12.67 9.11 -3.40
C LEU A 26 12.44 9.37 -1.89
N ILE A 27 13.49 9.19 -1.09
CA ILE A 27 13.39 9.26 0.37
C ILE A 27 12.98 10.68 0.77
N GLY A 28 11.81 10.79 1.41
CA GLY A 28 11.19 12.06 1.79
C GLY A 28 10.95 13.02 0.63
N ALA A 29 10.81 12.52 -0.60
CA ALA A 29 10.38 13.33 -1.72
C ALA A 29 8.89 13.70 -1.57
N ASP A 30 8.49 14.81 -2.18
CA ASP A 30 7.09 15.18 -2.31
C ASP A 30 6.57 14.79 -3.68
N LEU A 31 5.57 13.92 -3.72
CA LEU A 31 4.86 13.52 -4.94
C LEU A 31 3.39 13.95 -4.85
N TYR A 32 3.04 14.91 -4.00
CA TYR A 32 1.65 15.37 -3.82
C TYR A 32 0.91 15.53 -5.16
N ARG A 33 -0.21 14.81 -5.33
CA ARG A 33 -1.04 14.82 -6.56
C ARG A 33 -0.31 14.46 -7.87
N SER A 34 0.84 13.80 -7.82
CA SER A 34 1.47 13.30 -9.04
C SER A 34 0.62 12.20 -9.67
N ASP A 35 0.71 12.05 -10.98
CA ASP A 35 0.14 10.92 -11.70
C ASP A 35 1.24 9.88 -11.96
N ALA A 36 1.14 8.73 -11.31
CA ALA A 36 2.08 7.62 -11.43
C ALA A 36 1.38 6.35 -11.94
N GLN A 37 0.29 6.51 -12.70
CA GLN A 37 -0.43 5.38 -13.30
C GLN A 37 0.52 4.49 -14.12
N GLY A 38 0.47 3.18 -13.91
CA GLY A 38 1.29 2.21 -14.66
C GLY A 38 2.80 2.30 -14.41
N ALA A 39 3.25 3.16 -13.49
CA ALA A 39 4.68 3.34 -13.23
C ALA A 39 5.29 2.12 -12.52
N ASP A 40 6.55 1.81 -12.85
CA ASP A 40 7.30 0.71 -12.25
C ASP A 40 8.27 1.25 -11.19
N PHE A 41 7.91 1.08 -9.92
CA PHE A 41 8.71 1.39 -8.73
C PHE A 41 9.35 0.15 -8.10
N THR A 42 9.53 -0.94 -8.84
CA THR A 42 10.14 -2.17 -8.31
C THR A 42 11.44 -1.85 -7.57
N GLY A 43 11.52 -2.22 -6.29
CA GLY A 43 12.68 -1.99 -5.44
C GLY A 43 13.01 -0.52 -5.12
N ALA A 44 12.12 0.44 -5.44
CA ALA A 44 12.32 1.84 -5.10
C ALA A 44 12.24 2.09 -3.59
N ASP A 45 12.87 3.17 -3.14
CA ASP A 45 12.81 3.63 -1.76
C ASP A 45 12.02 4.94 -1.67
N LEU A 46 10.77 4.85 -1.20
CA LEU A 46 9.82 5.93 -0.94
C LEU A 46 9.69 6.20 0.57
N THR A 47 10.70 5.83 1.37
CA THR A 47 10.69 6.04 2.83
C THR A 47 10.35 7.49 3.17
N ARG A 48 9.31 7.70 3.99
CA ARG A 48 8.81 9.01 4.43
C ARG A 48 8.40 9.97 3.31
N ALA A 49 8.15 9.48 2.09
CA ALA A 49 7.65 10.31 0.99
C ALA A 49 6.22 10.81 1.27
N SER A 50 5.93 12.02 0.80
CA SER A 50 4.56 12.53 0.70
C SER A 50 3.94 11.98 -0.59
N LEU A 51 3.00 11.04 -0.45
CA LEU A 51 2.28 10.39 -1.54
C LEU A 51 0.79 10.77 -1.51
N VAL A 52 0.49 11.91 -0.89
CA VAL A 52 -0.88 12.37 -0.66
C VAL A 52 -1.55 12.64 -2.01
N ARG A 53 -2.68 11.98 -2.24
CA ARG A 53 -3.47 12.06 -3.49
C ARG A 53 -2.70 11.63 -4.76
N VAL A 54 -1.66 10.82 -4.65
CA VAL A 54 -1.00 10.24 -5.82
C VAL A 54 -1.93 9.24 -6.50
N ASN A 55 -1.91 9.23 -7.83
CA ASN A 55 -2.51 8.16 -8.61
C ASN A 55 -1.46 7.06 -8.84
N PHE A 56 -1.62 5.90 -8.21
CA PHE A 56 -0.81 4.69 -8.44
C PHE A 56 -1.58 3.61 -9.19
N ASP A 57 -2.72 3.92 -9.81
CA ASP A 57 -3.49 2.89 -10.53
C ASP A 57 -2.59 2.14 -11.54
N ASP A 58 -2.75 0.82 -11.63
CA ASP A 58 -1.93 -0.07 -12.48
C ASP A 58 -0.41 -0.10 -12.17
N ALA A 59 0.06 0.54 -11.09
CA ALA A 59 1.48 0.63 -10.78
C ALA A 59 2.09 -0.70 -10.27
N VAL A 60 3.41 -0.83 -10.43
CA VAL A 60 4.20 -1.95 -9.92
C VAL A 60 5.06 -1.46 -8.75
N LEU A 61 4.73 -1.89 -7.53
CA LEU A 61 5.39 -1.53 -6.26
C LEU A 61 6.10 -2.74 -5.62
N ARG A 62 6.55 -3.71 -6.43
CA ARG A 62 7.16 -4.96 -5.94
C ARG A 62 8.43 -4.67 -5.15
N GLY A 63 8.48 -5.11 -3.90
CA GLY A 63 9.63 -4.87 -3.03
C GLY A 63 9.95 -3.40 -2.77
N THR A 64 9.02 -2.47 -3.03
CA THR A 64 9.20 -1.05 -2.75
C THR A 64 9.19 -0.81 -1.23
N THR A 65 10.02 0.14 -0.76
CA THR A 65 10.01 0.58 0.64
C THR A 65 9.18 1.85 0.77
N LEU A 66 8.02 1.77 1.43
CA LEU A 66 7.06 2.84 1.71
C LEU A 66 7.05 3.22 3.20
N ASP A 67 8.09 2.84 3.95
CA ASP A 67 8.14 2.99 5.40
C ASP A 67 7.91 4.45 5.83
N GLY A 68 6.89 4.66 6.66
CA GLY A 68 6.48 5.99 7.14
C GLY A 68 5.99 6.95 6.06
N ALA A 69 5.71 6.47 4.84
CA ALA A 69 5.13 7.29 3.78
C ALA A 69 3.67 7.67 4.09
N ASP A 70 3.23 8.78 3.49
CA ASP A 70 1.86 9.28 3.63
C ASP A 70 1.07 9.07 2.33
N LEU A 71 0.22 8.05 2.28
CA LEU A 71 -0.71 7.76 1.16
C LEU A 71 -2.12 8.30 1.40
N VAL A 72 -2.30 9.35 2.20
CA VAL A 72 -3.62 9.96 2.42
C VAL A 72 -4.30 10.25 1.08
N LYS A 73 -5.48 9.66 0.88
CA LYS A 73 -6.31 9.81 -0.34
C LYS A 73 -5.61 9.43 -1.65
N ALA A 74 -4.57 8.60 -1.61
CA ALA A 74 -3.98 8.03 -2.81
C ALA A 74 -4.94 7.02 -3.48
N SER A 75 -4.83 6.88 -4.81
CA SER A 75 -5.52 5.84 -5.57
C SER A 75 -4.56 4.69 -5.85
N LEU A 76 -4.97 3.47 -5.50
CA LEU A 76 -4.24 2.22 -5.75
C LEU A 76 -5.24 1.18 -6.28
N CYS A 77 -5.60 1.28 -7.56
CA CYS A 77 -6.40 0.28 -8.25
C CYS A 77 -5.49 -0.66 -9.06
N ASP A 78 -5.68 -1.97 -8.96
CA ASP A 78 -4.94 -2.98 -9.74
C ASP A 78 -3.40 -2.90 -9.57
N VAL A 79 -2.93 -2.64 -8.34
CA VAL A 79 -1.51 -2.46 -8.00
C VAL A 79 -0.85 -3.77 -7.54
N ASP A 80 0.34 -4.07 -8.06
CA ASP A 80 1.21 -5.13 -7.54
C ASP A 80 2.17 -4.58 -6.48
N ALA A 81 1.85 -4.75 -5.20
CA ALA A 81 2.70 -4.36 -4.07
C ALA A 81 3.29 -5.59 -3.35
N THR A 82 3.53 -6.68 -4.09
CA THR A 82 4.06 -7.92 -3.51
C THR A 82 5.44 -7.68 -2.88
N GLY A 83 5.60 -8.14 -1.63
CA GLY A 83 6.84 -7.97 -0.87
C GLY A 83 7.19 -6.52 -0.51
N ALA A 84 6.29 -5.55 -0.69
CA ALA A 84 6.54 -4.17 -0.30
C ALA A 84 6.65 -4.02 1.23
N SER A 85 7.48 -3.08 1.69
CA SER A 85 7.52 -2.66 3.08
C SER A 85 6.66 -1.41 3.24
N CYS A 86 5.60 -1.50 4.05
CA CYS A 86 4.64 -0.44 4.34
C CYS A 86 4.64 -0.12 5.84
N ARG A 87 5.81 -0.15 6.48
CA ARG A 87 5.89 -0.07 7.94
C ARG A 87 5.56 1.34 8.41
N GLY A 88 4.58 1.51 9.29
CA GLY A 88 4.14 2.83 9.76
C GLY A 88 3.48 3.71 8.69
N THR A 89 3.21 3.17 7.49
CA THR A 89 2.61 3.91 6.39
C THR A 89 1.16 4.32 6.70
N GLN A 90 0.76 5.51 6.27
CA GLN A 90 -0.58 6.05 6.50
C GLN A 90 -1.48 5.86 5.26
N PHE A 91 -2.59 5.15 5.40
CA PHE A 91 -3.56 4.89 4.32
C PHE A 91 -4.93 5.52 4.63
N MET A 92 -4.96 6.77 5.09
CA MET A 92 -6.21 7.43 5.46
C MET A 92 -6.99 7.89 4.21
N GLY A 93 -8.18 7.36 4.00
CA GLY A 93 -9.02 7.68 2.83
C GLY A 93 -8.43 7.21 1.50
N ALA A 94 -7.41 6.35 1.52
CA ALA A 94 -6.84 5.77 0.31
C ALA A 94 -7.81 4.77 -0.33
N SER A 95 -7.75 4.61 -1.64
CA SER A 95 -8.50 3.57 -2.37
C SER A 95 -7.56 2.40 -2.65
N LEU A 96 -7.65 1.30 -1.90
CA LEU A 96 -6.93 0.07 -2.19
C LEU A 96 -7.91 -0.94 -2.79
N LEU A 97 -7.99 -0.97 -4.12
CA LEU A 97 -8.89 -1.82 -4.88
C LEU A 97 -8.08 -2.80 -5.72
N ASP A 98 -8.24 -4.08 -5.43
CA ASP A 98 -7.53 -5.17 -6.11
C ASP A 98 -5.98 -5.03 -6.02
N VAL A 99 -5.49 -4.54 -4.87
CA VAL A 99 -4.04 -4.43 -4.58
C VAL A 99 -3.50 -5.76 -4.07
N ASP A 100 -2.36 -6.21 -4.60
CA ASP A 100 -1.66 -7.39 -4.13
C ASP A 100 -0.62 -7.05 -3.07
N LEU A 101 -0.89 -7.42 -1.82
CA LEU A 101 -0.04 -7.25 -0.63
C LEU A 101 0.51 -8.59 -0.11
N ARG A 102 0.56 -9.63 -0.95
CA ARG A 102 1.20 -10.90 -0.57
C ARG A 102 2.66 -10.64 -0.21
N ASP A 103 3.11 -11.25 0.88
CA ASP A 103 4.46 -11.11 1.43
C ASP A 103 4.85 -9.69 1.89
N ALA A 104 3.91 -8.74 1.89
CA ALA A 104 4.18 -7.36 2.32
C ALA A 104 4.29 -7.23 3.86
N ASP A 105 5.02 -6.22 4.31
CA ASP A 105 5.12 -5.85 5.73
C ASP A 105 4.33 -4.58 6.04
N LEU A 106 3.16 -4.71 6.67
CA LEU A 106 2.36 -3.58 7.12
C LEU A 106 2.57 -3.27 8.62
N THR A 107 3.69 -3.66 9.22
CA THR A 107 3.92 -3.42 10.66
C THR A 107 3.63 -1.96 11.03
N ASP A 108 2.78 -1.74 12.03
CA ASP A 108 2.37 -0.42 12.52
C ASP A 108 1.69 0.51 11.48
N ALA A 109 1.27 -0.02 10.32
CA ALA A 109 0.53 0.76 9.33
C ALA A 109 -0.84 1.21 9.88
N VAL A 110 -1.27 2.41 9.48
CA VAL A 110 -2.54 2.98 9.92
C VAL A 110 -3.52 2.99 8.76
N LEU A 111 -4.58 2.20 8.89
CA LEU A 111 -5.67 2.08 7.93
C LEU A 111 -6.85 2.87 8.48
N ARG A 112 -7.31 3.91 7.80
CA ARG A 112 -8.49 4.69 8.27
C ARG A 112 -9.37 5.06 7.09
N GLU A 113 -10.64 4.72 7.19
CA GLU A 113 -11.66 5.14 6.21
C GLU A 113 -11.28 4.80 4.76
N ASN A 114 -10.60 3.67 4.54
CA ASN A 114 -10.13 3.25 3.22
C ASN A 114 -10.94 2.09 2.65
N SER A 115 -11.03 2.05 1.32
CA SER A 115 -11.37 0.81 0.64
C SER A 115 -10.18 -0.14 0.79
N PHE A 116 -10.43 -1.37 1.24
CA PHE A 116 -9.38 -2.34 1.55
C PHE A 116 -9.68 -3.70 0.92
N LYS A 117 -9.86 -3.69 -0.40
CA LYS A 117 -10.07 -4.88 -1.22
C LYS A 117 -8.71 -5.36 -1.72
N VAL A 118 -7.99 -6.08 -0.86
CA VAL A 118 -6.60 -6.47 -1.12
C VAL A 118 -6.44 -7.98 -1.15
N ALA A 119 -5.37 -8.45 -1.80
CA ALA A 119 -4.88 -9.82 -1.70
C ALA A 119 -3.75 -9.91 -0.67
N MET A 120 -3.83 -10.88 0.24
CA MET A 120 -2.80 -11.14 1.25
C MET A 120 -2.51 -12.64 1.34
N ASN A 121 -1.46 -13.03 2.05
CA ASN A 121 -1.18 -14.43 2.38
C ASN A 121 -0.77 -14.56 3.86
N HIS A 122 -0.40 -15.78 4.28
CA HIS A 122 0.05 -16.01 5.65
C HIS A 122 1.36 -15.26 6.00
N ALA A 123 2.19 -14.94 5.01
CA ALA A 123 3.44 -14.21 5.21
C ALA A 123 3.25 -12.70 5.35
N THR A 124 2.11 -12.14 4.89
CA THR A 124 1.79 -10.71 5.10
C THR A 124 1.80 -10.39 6.60
N ASN A 125 2.63 -9.43 7.01
CA ASN A 125 2.82 -9.04 8.39
C ASN A 125 1.89 -7.88 8.76
N LEU A 126 1.08 -8.06 9.81
CA LEU A 126 0.06 -7.10 10.24
C LEU A 126 0.23 -6.67 11.70
N LYS A 127 1.40 -6.94 12.28
CA LYS A 127 1.67 -6.58 13.67
C LYS A 127 1.51 -5.08 13.87
N GLY A 128 0.68 -4.66 14.82
CA GLY A 128 0.48 -3.25 15.13
C GLY A 128 -0.35 -2.48 14.10
N VAL A 129 -0.81 -3.11 13.01
CA VAL A 129 -1.75 -2.47 12.07
C VAL A 129 -2.96 -1.98 12.84
N SER A 130 -3.44 -0.77 12.57
CA SER A 130 -4.55 -0.20 13.32
C SER A 130 -5.56 0.58 12.47
N GLY A 131 -6.77 0.74 13.01
CA GLY A 131 -7.78 1.69 12.52
C GLY A 131 -9.04 1.03 11.94
N SER A 132 -9.51 1.45 10.77
CA SER A 132 -10.75 0.98 10.15
C SER A 132 -10.63 0.77 8.65
N VAL A 133 -11.32 -0.26 8.13
CA VAL A 133 -11.29 -0.65 6.72
C VAL A 133 -12.67 -0.99 6.19
N PHE A 134 -12.88 -0.77 4.88
CA PHE A 134 -14.03 -1.27 4.12
C PHE A 134 -13.56 -2.39 3.19
N GLY A 135 -13.71 -3.65 3.61
CA GLY A 135 -13.23 -4.83 2.89
C GLY A 135 -14.35 -5.83 2.57
N PRO A 136 -14.11 -6.71 1.58
CA PRO A 136 -13.43 -7.95 1.96
C PRO A 136 -12.00 -8.06 1.43
N VAL A 137 -11.23 -9.00 1.98
CA VAL A 137 -9.86 -9.34 1.61
C VAL A 137 -9.81 -10.73 1.01
N LYS A 138 -9.01 -10.92 -0.04
CA LYS A 138 -8.66 -12.25 -0.57
C LYS A 138 -7.42 -12.77 0.15
N LEU A 139 -7.56 -13.88 0.88
CA LEU A 139 -6.44 -14.57 1.51
C LEU A 139 -6.01 -15.77 0.68
N PHE A 140 -4.75 -15.77 0.25
CA PHE A 140 -4.09 -16.86 -0.44
C PHE A 140 -3.43 -17.78 0.57
N GLU A 141 -3.87 -19.04 0.59
CA GLU A 141 -3.35 -20.12 1.42
C GLU A 141 -2.75 -21.21 0.52
N GLN A 142 -2.09 -22.21 1.11
CA GLN A 142 -1.44 -23.28 0.33
C GLN A 142 -2.47 -24.05 -0.51
N GLY A 143 -2.64 -23.64 -1.77
CA GLY A 143 -3.53 -24.27 -2.75
C GLY A 143 -4.99 -23.78 -2.74
N SER A 144 -5.34 -22.75 -1.96
CA SER A 144 -6.70 -22.20 -1.91
C SER A 144 -6.71 -20.67 -1.81
N VAL A 145 -7.83 -20.06 -2.21
CA VAL A 145 -8.12 -18.65 -2.00
C VAL A 145 -9.43 -18.55 -1.25
N ARG A 146 -9.46 -17.82 -0.15
CA ARG A 146 -10.67 -17.53 0.61
C ARG A 146 -10.89 -16.03 0.72
N GLU A 147 -12.15 -15.61 0.76
CA GLU A 147 -12.50 -14.22 1.01
C GLU A 147 -12.83 -14.02 2.49
N LEU A 148 -12.26 -13.01 3.13
CA LEU A 148 -12.49 -12.64 4.52
C LEU A 148 -13.08 -11.24 4.59
N GLY A 149 -14.23 -11.11 5.26
CA GLY A 149 -14.85 -9.83 5.57
C GLY A 149 -15.40 -9.82 6.99
N GLY A 150 -15.87 -8.66 7.45
CA GLY A 150 -16.45 -8.47 8.78
C GLY A 150 -15.59 -9.05 9.91
N VAL A 151 -16.24 -9.71 10.86
CA VAL A 151 -15.61 -10.27 12.08
C VAL A 151 -14.48 -11.26 11.74
N ALA A 152 -14.61 -12.07 10.70
CA ALA A 152 -13.59 -13.05 10.34
C ALA A 152 -12.28 -12.37 9.90
N LEU A 153 -12.38 -11.21 9.24
CA LEU A 153 -11.21 -10.41 8.89
C LEU A 153 -10.61 -9.73 10.13
N GLU A 154 -11.44 -9.20 11.03
CA GLU A 154 -10.97 -8.60 12.29
C GLU A 154 -10.20 -9.61 13.16
N GLU A 155 -10.72 -10.82 13.30
CA GLU A 155 -10.08 -11.90 14.06
C GLU A 155 -8.73 -12.29 13.46
N TRP A 156 -8.67 -12.47 12.14
CA TRP A 156 -7.43 -12.82 11.45
C TRP A 156 -6.36 -11.72 11.59
N ILE A 157 -6.74 -10.44 11.51
CA ILE A 157 -5.83 -9.32 11.78
C ILE A 157 -5.35 -9.34 13.24
N ARG A 158 -6.26 -9.63 14.19
CA ARG A 158 -5.95 -9.70 15.63
C ARG A 158 -4.99 -10.83 15.97
N GLU A 159 -5.15 -12.01 15.36
CA GLU A 159 -4.22 -13.14 15.51
C GLU A 159 -2.80 -12.78 15.05
N LYS A 160 -2.68 -11.89 14.06
CA LYS A 160 -1.40 -11.34 13.58
C LYS A 160 -0.88 -10.14 14.40
N GLY A 161 -1.57 -9.76 15.47
CA GLY A 161 -1.18 -8.68 16.36
C GLY A 161 -1.59 -7.28 15.89
N GLY A 162 -2.53 -7.18 14.93
CA GLY A 162 -3.16 -5.92 14.54
C GLY A 162 -4.46 -5.66 15.33
N ASN A 163 -5.02 -4.47 15.15
CA ASN A 163 -6.28 -4.03 15.75
C ASN A 163 -7.05 -3.12 14.78
N VAL A 164 -7.86 -3.73 13.93
CA VAL A 164 -8.66 -3.03 12.91
C VAL A 164 -10.14 -3.34 13.11
N GLN A 165 -10.98 -2.33 12.91
CA GLN A 165 -12.42 -2.47 12.78
C GLN A 165 -12.81 -2.60 11.29
N VAL A 166 -13.58 -3.62 10.96
CA VAL A 166 -14.11 -3.79 9.59
C VAL A 166 -15.50 -3.17 9.53
N ILE A 167 -15.63 -2.11 8.73
CA ILE A 167 -16.90 -1.40 8.57
C ILE A 167 -17.72 -2.10 7.48
N THR A 168 -18.81 -2.73 7.87
CA THR A 168 -19.82 -3.28 6.95
C THR A 168 -20.84 -2.18 6.64
N GLY A 169 -21.12 -1.93 5.35
CA GLY A 169 -22.23 -1.04 4.97
C GLY A 169 -23.56 -1.55 5.53
N ALA A 170 -24.42 -0.62 5.97
CA ALA A 170 -25.82 -0.90 6.33
C ALA A 170 -26.69 -1.10 5.08
#